data_AF-A0A8T4KJ97-F1
#
_entry.id   AF-A0A8T4KJ97-F1
#
_cell.length_a   1.000
_cell.length_b   1.000
_cell.length_c   1.000
_cell.angle_alpha   90.00
_cell.angle_beta   90.00
_cell.angle_gamma   90.00
#
_symmetry.space_group_name_H-M   'P 1'
#
loop_
_entity.id
_entity.type
_entity.pdbx_description
1 polymer ?
#
loop_
_entity_poly.entity_id
_entity_poly.type
_entity_poly.pdbx_seq_one_letter_code
_entity_poly.pdbx_strand_id
1 'polypeptide(L)' 'MIGKLKGFITQARRVLLVASKPDKSDYRQSVKITGLGMAIIGALGFIIFLAVQLIGGL' A
#
# COMPACT_ATOMS: atom_id res chain seq x y z
N MET A 1 -19.10 29.57 5.78
CA MET A 1 -18.45 28.33 5.27
C MET A 1 -16.95 28.26 5.56
N ILE A 2 -16.18 29.35 5.36
CA ILE A 2 -14.72 29.41 5.64
C ILE A 2 -14.34 28.99 7.08
N GLY A 3 -15.14 29.35 8.10
CA GLY A 3 -14.86 29.01 9.50
C GLY A 3 -14.89 27.51 9.81
N LYS A 4 -15.77 26.74 9.14
CA LYS A 4 -15.88 25.28 9.35
C LYS A 4 -14.65 24.54 8.79
N LEU A 5 -14.12 25.01 7.66
CA LEU A 5 -12.94 24.40 7.02
C LEU A 5 -11.67 24.63 7.85
N LYS A 6 -11.49 25.85 8.41
CA LYS A 6 -10.38 26.12 9.36
C LYS A 6 -10.47 25.24 10.61
N GLY A 7 -11.68 25.05 11.13
CA GLY A 7 -11.93 24.14 12.25
C GLY A 7 -11.54 22.70 11.92
N PHE A 8 -11.97 22.20 10.76
CA PHE A 8 -11.65 20.83 10.30
C PHE A 8 -10.14 20.61 10.14
N ILE A 9 -9.41 21.53 9.51
CA ILE A 9 -7.95 21.44 9.36
C ILE A 9 -7.26 21.42 10.72
N THR A 10 -7.76 22.20 11.69
CA THR A 10 -7.22 22.22 13.05
C THR A 10 -7.41 20.89 13.76
N GLN A 11 -8.59 20.26 13.61
CA GLN A 11 -8.85 18.93 14.18
C GLN A 11 -8.04 17.83 13.47
N ALA A 12 -7.95 17.87 12.14
CA ALA A 12 -7.15 16.93 11.36
C ALA A 12 -5.67 16.97 11.77
N ARG A 13 -5.12 18.17 12.04
CA ARG A 13 -3.77 18.34 12.56
C ARG A 13 -3.56 17.63 13.90
N ARG A 14 -4.53 17.67 14.81
CA ARG A 14 -4.45 16.97 16.10
C ARG A 14 -4.41 15.45 15.91
N VAL A 15 -5.22 14.92 14.99
CA VAL A 15 -5.22 13.48 14.67
C VAL A 15 -3.86 13.03 14.13
N LEU A 16 -3.26 13.80 13.21
CA LEU A 16 -1.94 13.51 12.67
C LEU A 16 -0.83 13.56 13.73
N LEU A 17 -0.96 14.40 14.76
CA LEU A 17 0.01 14.48 15.86
C LEU A 17 -0.09 13.28 16.83
N VAL A 18 -1.27 12.65 16.93
CA VAL A 18 -1.48 11.46 17.78
C VAL A 18 -1.10 10.17 17.04
N ALA A 19 -1.00 10.20 15.72
CA ALA A 19 -0.57 9.04 14.94
C ALA A 19 0.89 8.67 15.27
N SER A 20 1.09 7.47 15.81
CA SER A 20 2.43 6.93 16.09
C SER A 20 3.20 6.70 14.80
N LYS A 21 4.35 7.36 14.65
CA LYS A 21 5.27 7.09 13.55
C LYS A 21 5.80 5.66 13.72
N PRO A 22 5.73 4.80 12.69
CA PRO A 22 6.20 3.42 12.79
C PRO A 22 7.70 3.37 13.05
N ASP A 23 8.13 2.42 13.89
CA ASP A 23 9.55 2.14 14.10
C ASP A 23 10.16 1.45 12.87
N LYS A 24 11.49 1.46 12.78
CA LYS A 24 12.22 0.77 11.71
C LYS A 24 11.95 -0.74 11.71
N SER A 25 11.70 -1.36 12.88
CA SER A 25 11.31 -2.77 12.97
C SER A 25 9.98 -3.04 12.27
N ASP A 26 8.96 -2.27 12.63
CA ASP A 26 7.59 -2.46 12.19
C ASP A 26 7.47 -2.19 10.70
N TYR A 27 8.14 -1.13 10.23
CA TYR A 27 8.23 -0.81 8.81
C TYR A 27 8.87 -1.95 8.02
N ARG A 28 9.99 -2.53 8.50
CA ARG A 28 10.64 -3.67 7.84
C ARG A 28 9.75 -4.90 7.81
N GLN A 29 8.98 -5.14 8.87
CA GLN A 29 8.05 -6.26 8.91
C GLN A 29 6.90 -6.07 7.91
N SER A 30 6.28 -4.89 7.87
CA SER A 30 5.25 -4.56 6.89
C SER A 30 5.78 -4.69 5.46
N VAL A 31 6.96 -4.14 5.16
CA VAL A 31 7.55 -4.22 3.81
C VAL A 31 7.80 -5.67 3.39
N LYS A 32 8.30 -6.53 4.30
CA LYS A 32 8.51 -7.95 3.99
C LYS A 32 7.20 -8.67 3.67
N ILE A 33 6.15 -8.46 4.47
CA ILE A 33 4.86 -9.11 4.28
C ILE A 33 4.20 -8.64 2.99
N THR A 34 4.13 -7.32 2.77
CA THR A 34 3.53 -6.76 1.55
C THR A 34 4.34 -7.11 0.31
N GLY A 35 5.68 -7.07 0.40
CA GLY A 35 6.57 -7.47 -0.69
C GLY A 35 6.41 -8.94 -1.06
N LEU A 36 6.25 -9.83 -0.08
CA LEU A 36 5.95 -11.24 -0.33
C LEU A 36 4.59 -11.43 -1.02
N GLY A 37 3.57 -10.70 -0.58
CA GLY A 37 2.25 -10.71 -1.23
C GLY A 37 2.30 -10.24 -2.68
N MET A 38 3.00 -9.13 -2.95
CA MET A 38 3.21 -8.63 -4.32
C MET A 38 3.96 -9.63 -5.20
N ALA A 39 5.00 -10.29 -4.67
CA ALA A 39 5.76 -11.29 -5.40
C ALA A 39 4.90 -12.51 -5.77
N ILE A 40 4.07 -13.00 -4.85
CA ILE A 40 3.18 -14.15 -5.09
C ILE A 40 2.13 -13.79 -6.15
N ILE A 41 1.44 -12.66 -6.00
CA ILE A 41 0.40 -12.24 -6.95
C ILE A 41 1.02 -11.96 -8.32
N GLY A 42 2.18 -11.28 -8.35
CA GLY A 42 2.92 -11.00 -9.58
C GLY A 42 3.38 -12.26 -10.29
N ALA A 43 3.92 -13.25 -9.55
CA ALA A 43 4.32 -14.53 -10.12
C ALA A 43 3.12 -15.31 -10.69
N LEU A 44 1.98 -15.34 -9.99
CA LEU A 44 0.77 -15.99 -10.49
C LEU A 44 0.26 -15.33 -11.78
N GLY A 45 0.19 -14.01 -11.82
CA GLY A 45 -0.17 -13.26 -13.03
C GLY A 45 0.84 -13.49 -14.17
N PHE A 46 2.13 -13.56 -13.85
CA PHE A 46 3.19 -13.83 -14.81
C PHE A 46 3.10 -15.24 -15.39
N ILE A 47 2.79 -16.27 -14.58
CA ILE A 47 2.58 -17.64 -15.05
C ILE A 47 1.40 -17.70 -16.01
N ILE A 48 0.28 -17.05 -15.68
CA ILE A 48 -0.89 -16.97 -16.57
C ILE A 48 -0.51 -16.28 -17.88
N PHE A 49 0.19 -15.14 -17.81
CA PHE A 49 0.65 -14.41 -18.98
C PHE A 49 1.57 -15.28 -19.87
N LEU A 50 2.53 -15.99 -19.28
CA LEU A 50 3.42 -16.89 -20.01
C LEU A 50 2.65 -18.05 -20.65
N ALA A 51 1.70 -18.65 -19.93
CA ALA A 51 0.87 -19.73 -20.46
C ALA A 51 0.04 -19.25 -21.67
N VAL A 52 -0.56 -18.06 -21.56
CA VAL A 52 -1.31 -17.44 -22.66
C VAL A 52 -0.38 -17.09 -23.84
N GLN A 53 0.81 -16.55 -23.58
CA GLN A 53 1.78 -16.23 -24.64
C GLN A 53 2.24 -17.48 -25.39
N LEU A 54 2.52 -18.57 -24.68
CA LEU A 54 3.03 -19.82 -25.26
C LEU A 54 1.95 -20.64 -25.98
N ILE A 55 0.72 -20.68 -25.44
CA ILE A 55 -0.39 -21.46 -26.01
C ILE A 55 -1.15 -20.64 -27.06
N GLY A 56 -1.36 -19.35 -26.80
CA GLY A 56 -2.08 -18.43 -27.66
C GLY A 56 -1.33 -18.05 -28.93
N GLY A 57 -0.01 -18.29 -28.98
CA GLY A 57 0.80 -18.16 -30.19
C GLY A 57 0.57 -16.86 -30.94
N LEU A 58 1.02 -15.73 -30.37
CA LEU A 58 1.37 -14.57 -31.18
C LEU A 58 2.87 -14.61 -31.47
#